data_AF-A0A2G9GHL9-F1
#
_entry.id   AF-A0A2G9GHL9-F1
#
_cell.length_a   1.000
_cell.length_b   1.000
_cell.length_c   1.000
_cell.angle_alpha   90.00
_cell.angle_beta   90.00
_cell.angle_gamma   90.00
#
_symmetry.space_group_name_H-M   'P 1'
#
loop_
_entity.id
_entity.type
_entity.pdbx_description
1 polymer ?
#
loop_
_entity_poly.entity_id
_entity_poly.type
_entity_poly.pdbx_seq_one_letter_code
_entity_poly.pdbx_strand_id
1 'polypeptide(L)'
;MVRGLLRKLAGQSLSVAGKSQQQQLRRLNIHEYQGAELMSKHGINVPKGVAVGSVDEVREALRNVFTNHSEVVVKSQILAGGRGLGTFKSGLQGGVHIVKADQVGDIAGKMLGQILVTKQTGPQGKIVSKVYLCEKLSLVNEMYFAITLDRKSAGPVSS
;
A
#
# COMPACT_ATOMS: atom_id res chain seq x y z
N MET A 1 -38.80 39.70 32.88
CA MET A 1 -38.09 39.59 31.58
C MET A 1 -36.60 39.20 31.69
N VAL A 2 -36.14 38.61 32.82
CA VAL A 2 -34.69 38.43 33.11
C VAL A 2 -34.23 36.96 33.16
N ARG A 3 -35.16 35.99 33.23
CA ARG A 3 -34.82 34.54 33.29
C ARG A 3 -34.52 33.90 31.93
N GLY A 4 -35.00 34.48 30.82
CA GLY A 4 -34.75 33.95 29.47
C GLY A 4 -33.37 34.30 28.90
N LEU A 5 -32.79 35.43 29.34
CA LEU A 5 -31.50 35.91 28.84
C LEU A 5 -30.32 35.09 29.42
N LEU A 6 -30.43 34.68 30.69
CA LEU A 6 -29.41 33.89 31.38
C LEU A 6 -29.26 32.45 30.84
N ARG A 7 -30.33 31.85 30.32
CA ARG A 7 -30.23 30.52 29.65
C ARG A 7 -29.58 30.60 28.26
N LYS A 8 -29.71 31.75 27.56
CA LYS A 8 -29.05 31.97 26.27
C LYS A 8 -27.53 32.20 26.43
N LEU A 9 -27.12 32.86 27.51
CA LEU A 9 -25.70 33.09 27.81
C LEU A 9 -24.97 31.83 28.31
N ALA A 10 -25.66 30.94 29.03
CA ALA A 10 -25.12 29.63 29.43
C ALA A 10 -25.05 28.61 28.26
N GLY A 11 -25.97 28.70 27.29
CA GLY A 11 -25.97 27.84 26.11
C GLY A 11 -24.89 28.21 25.07
N GLN A 12 -24.47 29.47 25.03
CA GLN A 12 -23.44 29.94 24.09
C GLN A 12 -22.01 29.77 24.61
N SER A 13 -21.80 29.69 25.93
CA SER A 13 -20.48 29.50 26.54
C SER A 13 -19.99 28.05 26.48
N LEU A 14 -20.88 27.07 26.35
CA LEU A 14 -20.52 25.66 26.11
C LEU A 14 -20.22 25.34 24.64
N SER A 15 -20.47 26.27 23.70
CA SER A 15 -20.14 26.12 22.28
C SER A 15 -18.64 26.35 21.98
N VAL A 16 -17.92 27.00 22.91
CA VAL A 16 -16.50 27.36 22.74
C VAL A 16 -15.57 26.37 23.44
N ALA A 17 -16.11 25.35 24.11
CA ALA A 17 -15.38 24.13 24.42
C ALA A 17 -15.47 23.17 23.22
N GLY A 18 -15.22 23.69 22.02
CA GLY A 18 -14.89 22.87 20.86
C GLY A 18 -13.65 22.09 21.26
N LYS A 19 -13.87 20.87 21.74
CA LYS A 19 -12.82 19.93 22.12
C LYS A 19 -11.78 20.02 21.04
N SER A 20 -10.59 20.50 21.41
CA SER A 20 -9.38 20.23 20.67
C SER A 20 -9.26 18.71 20.64
N GLN A 21 -9.99 18.06 19.72
CA GLN A 21 -9.69 16.73 19.29
C GLN A 21 -8.34 16.90 18.63
N GLN A 22 -7.27 16.66 19.39
CA GLN A 22 -5.95 16.53 18.84
C GLN A 22 -6.08 15.56 17.68
N GLN A 23 -5.95 16.11 16.47
CA GLN A 23 -6.17 15.34 15.28
C GLN A 23 -5.10 14.26 15.24
N GLN A 24 -5.52 12.99 15.26
CA GLN A 24 -4.58 11.88 15.29
C GLN A 24 -3.60 12.00 14.12
N LEU A 25 -2.32 12.17 14.44
CA LEU A 25 -1.26 12.20 13.44
C LEU A 25 -0.93 10.76 13.04
N ARG A 26 -1.27 10.40 11.80
CA ARG A 26 -0.96 9.07 11.24
C ARG A 26 0.41 9.13 10.57
N ARG A 27 1.45 8.80 11.33
CA ARG A 27 2.86 8.81 10.87
C ARG A 27 3.36 7.46 10.36
N LEU A 28 2.46 6.49 10.18
CA LEU A 28 2.82 5.14 9.76
C LEU A 28 2.23 4.85 8.39
N ASN A 29 3.11 4.45 7.47
CA ASN A 29 2.73 3.77 6.24
C ASN A 29 3.50 2.45 6.20
N ILE A 30 2.83 1.38 5.79
CA ILE A 30 3.44 0.07 5.61
C ILE A 30 3.45 -0.30 4.13
N HIS A 31 4.37 -1.16 3.73
CA HIS A 31 4.44 -1.69 2.38
C HIS A 31 3.34 -2.72 2.11
N GLU A 32 3.08 -2.99 0.83
CA GLU A 32 2.07 -3.97 0.39
C GLU A 32 2.34 -5.35 1.00
N TYR A 33 3.58 -5.83 0.98
CA TYR A 33 3.93 -7.14 1.54
C TYR A 33 3.68 -7.24 3.05
N GLN A 34 3.90 -6.15 3.80
CA GLN A 34 3.66 -6.09 5.24
C GLN A 34 2.16 -6.07 5.54
N GLY A 35 1.38 -5.34 4.73
CA GLY A 35 -0.07 -5.35 4.81
C GLY A 35 -0.64 -6.73 4.50
N ALA A 36 -0.15 -7.40 3.46
CA ALA A 36 -0.56 -8.75 3.08
C ALA A 36 -0.25 -9.75 4.20
N GLU A 37 0.95 -9.69 4.78
CA GLU A 37 1.34 -10.53 5.92
C GLU A 37 0.41 -10.31 7.13
N LEU A 38 0.12 -9.04 7.47
CA LEU A 38 -0.77 -8.70 8.57
C LEU A 38 -2.20 -9.22 8.35
N MET A 39 -2.72 -9.07 7.13
CA MET A 39 -4.03 -9.60 6.73
C MET A 39 -4.09 -11.13 6.83
N SER A 40 -3.07 -11.81 6.31
CA SER A 40 -2.96 -13.28 6.36
C SER A 40 -2.94 -13.81 7.80
N LYS A 41 -2.21 -13.15 8.71
CA LYS A 41 -2.19 -13.50 10.15
C LYS A 41 -3.56 -13.46 10.82
N HIS A 42 -4.51 -12.70 10.25
CA HIS A 42 -5.89 -12.58 10.74
C HIS A 42 -6.89 -13.36 9.87
N GLY A 43 -6.43 -14.31 9.05
CA GLY A 43 -7.28 -15.20 8.26
C GLY A 43 -7.88 -14.57 7.00
N ILE A 44 -7.46 -13.36 6.62
CA ILE A 44 -7.87 -12.74 5.36
C ILE A 44 -7.07 -13.40 4.22
N ASN A 45 -7.79 -13.87 3.20
CA ASN A 45 -7.15 -14.48 2.04
C ASN A 45 -6.37 -13.42 1.25
N VAL A 46 -5.07 -13.67 1.04
CA VAL A 46 -4.18 -12.82 0.27
C VAL A 46 -3.39 -13.69 -0.70
N PRO A 47 -2.99 -13.17 -1.88
CA PRO A 47 -2.14 -13.93 -2.78
C PRO A 47 -0.83 -14.31 -2.08
N LYS A 48 -0.38 -15.54 -2.28
CA LYS A 48 0.93 -15.99 -1.81
C LYS A 48 2.01 -15.09 -2.38
N GLY A 49 2.90 -14.61 -1.51
CA GLY A 49 3.99 -13.76 -1.94
C GLY A 49 5.13 -13.68 -0.94
N VAL A 50 6.29 -13.24 -1.42
CA VAL A 50 7.50 -13.05 -0.62
C VAL A 50 8.22 -11.77 -1.06
N ALA A 51 8.64 -10.98 -0.09
CA ALA A 51 9.41 -9.77 -0.34
C ALA A 51 10.91 -10.08 -0.31
N VAL A 52 11.60 -9.73 -1.39
CA VAL A 52 13.01 -10.02 -1.62
C VAL A 52 13.80 -8.74 -1.88
N GLY A 53 15.02 -8.67 -1.36
CA GLY A 53 15.93 -7.54 -1.48
C GLY A 53 17.15 -7.80 -2.37
N SER A 54 17.35 -9.04 -2.81
CA SER A 54 18.50 -9.44 -3.63
C SER A 54 18.10 -10.46 -4.70
N VAL A 55 18.93 -10.61 -5.73
CA VAL A 55 18.72 -11.61 -6.79
C VAL A 55 18.86 -13.04 -6.24
N ASP A 56 19.66 -13.25 -5.20
CA ASP A 56 19.78 -14.56 -4.57
C ASP A 56 18.52 -14.95 -3.79
N GLU A 57 17.93 -14.00 -3.05
CA GLU A 57 16.61 -14.19 -2.43
C GLU A 57 15.51 -14.46 -3.47
N VAL A 58 15.59 -13.84 -4.66
CA VAL A 58 14.67 -14.16 -5.77
C VAL A 58 14.81 -15.62 -6.19
N ARG A 59 16.03 -16.12 -6.38
CA ARG A 59 16.28 -17.52 -6.77
C ARG A 59 15.77 -18.49 -5.71
N GLU A 60 15.97 -18.17 -4.44
CA GLU A 60 15.47 -18.97 -3.34
C GLU A 60 13.93 -18.98 -3.31
N ALA A 61 13.29 -17.82 -3.45
CA ALA A 61 11.84 -17.71 -3.52
C ALA A 61 11.25 -18.54 -4.67
N LEU A 62 11.88 -18.53 -5.85
CA LEU A 62 11.44 -19.34 -6.99
C LEU A 62 11.51 -20.84 -6.71
N ARG A 63 12.57 -21.30 -6.04
CA ARG A 63 12.74 -22.73 -5.69
C ARG A 63 11.79 -23.20 -4.61
N ASN A 64 11.49 -22.35 -3.61
CA ASN A 64 10.79 -22.76 -2.40
C ASN A 64 9.30 -22.42 -2.40
N VAL A 65 8.93 -21.27 -2.98
CA VAL A 65 7.56 -20.74 -2.92
C VAL A 65 6.85 -20.89 -4.26
N PHE A 66 7.57 -20.65 -5.37
CA PHE A 66 6.98 -20.60 -6.71
C PHE A 66 7.33 -21.80 -7.60
N THR A 67 7.72 -22.93 -7.02
CA THR A 67 8.22 -24.12 -7.75
C THR A 67 7.30 -24.59 -8.88
N ASN A 68 5.99 -24.48 -8.68
CA ASN A 68 4.96 -24.94 -9.62
C ASN A 68 4.27 -23.80 -10.40
N HIS A 69 4.84 -22.60 -10.43
CA HIS A 69 4.26 -21.44 -11.10
C HIS A 69 4.96 -21.18 -12.43
N SER A 70 4.20 -21.14 -13.52
CA SER A 70 4.73 -20.76 -14.84
C SER A 70 5.00 -19.25 -14.95
N GLU A 71 4.22 -18.45 -14.22
CA GLU A 71 4.30 -16.99 -14.20
C GLU A 71 4.20 -16.45 -12.77
N VAL A 72 4.94 -15.38 -12.52
CA VAL A 72 5.03 -14.70 -11.22
C VAL A 72 4.90 -13.21 -11.45
N VAL A 73 4.26 -12.51 -10.50
CA VAL A 73 4.12 -11.06 -10.52
C VAL A 73 5.24 -10.43 -9.70
N VAL A 74 6.03 -9.54 -10.31
CA VAL A 74 7.10 -8.78 -9.65
C VAL A 74 6.64 -7.35 -9.40
N LYS A 75 6.54 -6.94 -8.14
CA LYS A 75 5.99 -5.63 -7.73
C LYS A 75 6.99 -4.80 -6.95
N SER A 76 7.33 -3.60 -7.42
CA SER A 76 8.15 -2.64 -6.66
C SER A 76 7.54 -2.30 -5.31
N GLN A 77 8.33 -2.35 -4.25
CA GLN A 77 7.90 -1.92 -2.92
C GLN A 77 8.38 -0.49 -2.65
N ILE A 78 7.49 0.48 -2.88
CA ILE A 78 7.68 1.89 -2.51
C ILE A 78 6.41 2.40 -1.82
N LEU A 79 6.55 3.38 -0.92
CA LEU A 79 5.43 4.05 -0.25
C LEU A 79 4.84 5.14 -1.16
N ALA A 80 4.30 4.71 -2.30
CA ALA A 80 3.56 5.52 -3.24
C ALA A 80 2.71 4.63 -4.15
N GLY A 81 1.54 5.13 -4.56
CA GLY A 81 0.69 4.51 -5.57
C GLY A 81 1.14 4.83 -7.00
N GLY A 82 0.38 4.31 -7.98
CA GLY A 82 0.65 4.52 -9.41
C GLY A 82 1.85 3.75 -9.95
N ARG A 83 2.27 2.67 -9.27
CA ARG A 83 3.47 1.89 -9.61
C ARG A 83 3.37 1.26 -11.00
N GLY A 84 2.23 0.70 -11.39
CA GLY A 84 2.05 0.04 -12.68
C GLY A 84 2.28 0.95 -13.89
N LEU A 85 1.95 2.25 -13.76
CA LEU A 85 2.18 3.28 -14.79
C LEU A 85 3.46 4.09 -14.54
N GLY A 86 4.26 3.72 -13.54
CA GLY A 86 5.51 4.41 -13.23
C GLY A 86 6.61 4.08 -14.23
N THR A 87 7.66 4.89 -14.26
CA THR A 87 8.83 4.68 -15.10
C THR A 87 10.08 4.76 -14.24
N PHE A 88 10.99 3.79 -14.40
CA PHE A 88 12.28 3.84 -13.76
C PHE A 88 13.19 4.84 -14.48
N LYS A 89 14.09 5.49 -13.72
CA LYS A 89 15.11 6.37 -14.32
C LYS A 89 16.06 5.63 -15.27
N SER A 90 16.20 4.32 -15.13
CA SER A 90 16.95 3.44 -16.05
C SER A 90 16.26 3.22 -17.40
N GLY A 91 15.00 3.66 -17.56
CA GLY A 91 14.20 3.49 -18.77
C GLY A 91 13.21 2.31 -18.72
N LEU A 92 13.30 1.43 -17.72
CA LEU A 92 12.30 0.37 -17.54
C LEU A 92 10.92 0.97 -17.26
N GLN A 93 9.90 0.54 -18.01
CA GLN A 93 8.52 0.98 -17.85
C GLN A 93 7.75 0.04 -16.92
N GLY A 94 6.93 0.60 -16.03
CA GLY A 94 6.11 -0.11 -15.07
C GLY A 94 6.88 -0.60 -13.85
N GLY A 95 6.29 -0.44 -12.66
CA GLY A 95 6.75 -1.01 -11.39
C GLY A 95 6.03 -2.31 -11.00
N VAL A 96 5.21 -2.86 -11.89
CA VAL A 96 4.48 -4.12 -11.71
C VAL A 96 4.57 -4.90 -13.01
N HIS A 97 5.14 -6.10 -12.96
CA HIS A 97 5.39 -6.95 -14.14
C HIS A 97 4.85 -8.35 -13.90
N ILE A 98 4.16 -8.92 -14.87
CA ILE A 98 3.85 -10.35 -14.91
C ILE A 98 4.86 -10.97 -15.85
N VAL A 99 5.68 -11.89 -15.34
CA VAL A 99 6.73 -12.54 -16.12
C VAL A 99 6.77 -14.03 -15.89
N LYS A 100 7.35 -14.75 -16.85
CA LYS A 100 7.65 -16.17 -16.70
C LYS A 100 8.67 -16.39 -15.58
N ALA A 101 8.60 -17.54 -14.91
CA ALA A 101 9.44 -17.85 -13.75
C ALA A 101 10.95 -17.71 -14.01
N ASP A 102 11.41 -18.03 -15.22
CA ASP A 102 12.80 -17.89 -15.66
C ASP A 102 13.26 -16.43 -15.80
N GLN A 103 12.34 -15.50 -16.07
CA GLN A 103 12.61 -14.07 -16.29
C GLN A 103 12.50 -13.22 -15.01
N VAL A 104 12.03 -13.80 -13.91
CA VAL A 104 11.82 -13.07 -12.63
C VAL A 104 13.11 -12.44 -12.12
N GLY A 105 14.23 -13.17 -12.20
CA GLY A 105 15.55 -12.67 -11.75
C GLY A 105 15.99 -11.42 -12.51
N ASP A 106 15.82 -11.42 -13.83
CA ASP A 106 16.22 -10.30 -14.69
C ASP A 106 15.40 -9.04 -14.42
N ILE A 107 14.08 -9.19 -14.28
CA ILE A 107 13.19 -8.07 -13.97
C ILE A 107 13.45 -7.55 -12.55
N ALA A 108 13.56 -8.44 -11.56
CA ALA A 108 13.87 -8.04 -10.19
C ALA A 108 15.21 -7.29 -10.11
N GLY A 109 16.25 -7.77 -10.82
CA GLY A 109 17.56 -7.11 -10.89
C GLY A 109 17.51 -5.72 -11.53
N LYS A 110 16.64 -5.51 -12.53
CA LYS A 110 16.40 -4.19 -13.14
C LYS A 110 15.60 -3.24 -12.25
N MET A 111 14.90 -3.75 -11.23
CA MET A 111 14.08 -2.95 -10.32
C MET A 111 14.82 -2.62 -9.02
N LEU A 112 15.51 -3.60 -8.43
CA LEU A 112 16.20 -3.47 -7.15
C LEU A 112 17.32 -2.42 -7.21
N GLY A 113 17.36 -1.54 -6.20
CA GLY A 113 18.30 -0.43 -6.12
C GLY A 113 18.02 0.73 -7.10
N GLN A 114 17.07 0.57 -8.02
CA GLN A 114 16.73 1.60 -9.00
C GLN A 114 15.66 2.57 -8.48
N ILE A 115 15.55 3.73 -9.14
CA ILE A 115 14.58 4.77 -8.78
C ILE A 115 13.35 4.65 -9.68
N LEU A 116 12.20 4.36 -9.06
CA LEU A 116 10.89 4.36 -9.72
C LEU A 116 10.22 5.73 -9.56
N VAL A 117 9.82 6.33 -10.67
CA VAL A 117 9.05 7.58 -10.73
C VAL A 117 7.59 7.24 -11.01
N THR A 118 6.67 7.72 -10.18
CA THR A 118 5.23 7.67 -10.40
C THR A 118 4.63 9.07 -10.31
N LYS A 119 3.37 9.23 -10.73
CA LYS A 119 2.62 10.48 -10.57
C LYS A 119 2.60 10.99 -9.11
N GLN A 120 2.64 10.08 -8.14
CA GLN A 120 2.56 10.41 -6.71
C GLN A 120 3.94 10.67 -6.08
N THR A 121 5.03 10.12 -6.63
CA THR A 121 6.38 10.34 -6.09
C THR A 121 6.99 11.67 -6.51
N GLY A 122 6.51 12.28 -7.60
CA GLY A 122 7.18 13.39 -8.27
C GLY A 122 8.48 12.97 -8.99
N PRO A 123 9.16 13.91 -9.68
CA PRO A 123 10.34 13.64 -10.53
C PRO A 123 11.53 13.00 -9.80
N GLN A 124 11.62 13.21 -8.49
CA GLN A 124 12.65 12.60 -7.64
C GLN A 124 12.51 11.07 -7.59
N GLY A 125 11.30 10.54 -7.70
CA GLY A 125 11.02 9.12 -7.56
C GLY A 125 11.28 8.57 -6.15
N LYS A 126 11.27 7.25 -6.03
CA LYS A 126 11.66 6.51 -4.82
C LYS A 126 12.55 5.34 -5.19
N ILE A 127 13.57 5.07 -4.36
CA ILE A 127 14.40 3.88 -4.50
C ILE A 127 13.59 2.63 -4.18
N VAL A 128 13.74 1.59 -5.00
CA VAL A 128 13.13 0.29 -4.79
C VAL A 128 14.15 -0.61 -4.09
N SER A 129 14.12 -0.68 -2.76
CA SER A 129 15.04 -1.53 -1.98
C SER A 129 14.58 -2.99 -1.91
N LYS A 130 13.28 -3.25 -2.12
CA LYS A 130 12.68 -4.58 -2.15
C LYS A 130 11.69 -4.69 -3.30
N VAL A 131 11.52 -5.89 -3.82
CA VAL A 131 10.40 -6.27 -4.70
C VAL A 131 9.56 -7.33 -4.00
N TYR A 132 8.26 -7.34 -4.29
CA TYR A 132 7.33 -8.34 -3.79
C TYR A 132 6.97 -9.27 -4.94
N LEU A 133 7.38 -10.53 -4.82
CA LEU A 133 7.02 -11.59 -5.73
C LEU A 133 5.67 -12.15 -5.29
N CYS A 134 4.70 -12.25 -6.19
CA CYS A 134 3.36 -12.78 -5.90
C CYS A 134 2.99 -13.85 -6.92
N GLU A 135 2.17 -14.82 -6.50
CA GLU A 135 1.52 -15.72 -7.44
C GLU A 135 0.62 -14.94 -8.41
N LYS A 136 0.56 -15.39 -9.66
CA LYS A 136 -0.38 -14.87 -10.64
C LYS A 136 -1.75 -15.47 -10.37
N LEU A 137 -2.75 -14.62 -10.13
CA LEU A 137 -4.14 -15.02 -10.01
C LEU A 137 -4.91 -14.65 -11.28
N SER A 138 -5.87 -15.51 -11.67
CA SER A 138 -6.84 -15.20 -12.71
C SER A 138 -7.97 -14.37 -12.11
N LEU A 139 -7.98 -13.08 -12.43
CA LEU A 139 -8.97 -12.15 -11.93
C LEU A 139 -10.22 -12.19 -12.82
N VAL A 140 -11.36 -12.54 -12.23
CA VAL A 140 -12.67 -12.51 -12.92
C VAL A 140 -13.33 -11.15 -12.74
N ASN A 141 -13.25 -10.60 -11.53
CA ASN A 141 -13.78 -9.29 -11.16
C ASN A 141 -12.75 -8.56 -10.30
N GLU A 142 -12.64 -7.26 -10.49
CA GLU A 142 -11.84 -6.37 -9.65
C GLU A 142 -12.77 -5.35 -8.98
N MET A 143 -12.64 -5.19 -7.67
CA MET A 143 -13.47 -4.29 -6.88
C MET A 143 -12.59 -3.43 -5.99
N TYR A 144 -13.02 -2.19 -5.76
CA TYR A 144 -12.46 -1.35 -4.71
C TYR A 144 -13.17 -1.64 -3.40
N PHE A 145 -12.40 -1.80 -2.33
CA PHE A 145 -12.93 -1.92 -0.97
C PHE A 145 -11.96 -1.25 0.00
N ALA A 146 -12.49 -0.38 0.86
CA ALA A 146 -11.72 0.26 1.92
C ALA A 146 -12.55 0.38 3.19
N ILE A 147 -11.89 0.22 4.34
CA ILE A 147 -12.44 0.56 5.65
C ILE A 147 -11.63 1.72 6.21
N THR A 148 -12.31 2.79 6.61
CA THR A 148 -11.66 3.98 7.17
C THR A 148 -12.38 4.46 8.42
N LEU A 149 -11.64 5.13 9.30
CA LEU A 149 -12.24 5.89 10.40
C LEU A 149 -12.66 7.26 9.87
N ASP A 150 -13.97 7.44 9.70
CA ASP A 150 -14.56 8.67 9.21
C ASP A 150 -14.74 9.68 10.35
N ARG A 151 -14.34 10.93 10.08
CA ARG A 151 -14.42 12.03 11.05
C ARG A 151 -15.84 12.54 11.24
N LYS A 152 -16.70 12.42 10.21
CA LYS A 152 -18.08 12.93 10.26
C LYS A 152 -18.95 12.05 11.15
N SER A 153 -18.86 10.74 10.96
CA SER A 153 -19.57 9.73 11.77
C SER A 153 -18.85 9.41 13.08
N ALA A 154 -17.57 9.78 13.21
CA ALA A 154 -16.70 9.39 14.32
C ALA A 154 -16.63 7.87 14.53
N GLY A 155 -16.71 7.10 13.43
CA GLY A 155 -16.75 5.63 13.46
C GLY A 155 -16.16 5.00 12.19
N PRO A 156 -16.14 3.66 12.12
CA PRO A 156 -15.72 2.94 10.92
C PRO A 156 -16.76 3.08 9.80
N VAL A 157 -16.29 3.35 8.59
CA VAL A 157 -17.10 3.36 7.36
C VAL A 157 -16.40 2.49 6.30
N SER A 158 -17.18 1.71 5.55
CA SER A 158 -16.72 0.96 4.40
C SER A 158 -17.20 1.58 3.09
N SER A 159 -16.35 1.57 2.06
CA SER A 159 -16.65 2.04 0.70
C SER A 159 -16.08 1.10 -0.35
#